data_AF-A0A3B4U7L4-F1
#
_entry.id   AF-A0A3B4U7L4-F1
#
_cell.length_a   1.000
_cell.length_b   1.000
_cell.length_c   1.000
_cell.angle_alpha   90.00
_cell.angle_beta   90.00
_cell.angle_gamma   90.00
#
_symmetry.space_group_name_H-M   'P 1'
#
loop_
_entity.id
_entity.type
_entity.pdbx_description
1 polymer ?
#
loop_
_entity_poly.entity_id
_entity_poly.type
_entity_poly.pdbx_seq_one_letter_code
_entity_poly.pdbx_strand_id
1 'polypeptide(L)' 'MEMRSTGNSWTRYVCALLFIGTFVTTVIAVTHYSVPEELEEGSVVANLASDLGLDVRTLSRREMRLDIISSKRYLD' A
#
# COMPACT_ATOMS: atom_id res chain seq x y z
N MET A 1 -46.72 -4.23 23.31
CA MET A 1 -45.93 -4.01 22.07
C MET A 1 -44.52 -3.68 22.50
N GLU A 2 -43.65 -4.69 22.52
CA GLU A 2 -42.27 -4.54 22.99
C GLU A 2 -41.40 -3.99 21.84
N MET A 3 -40.81 -2.82 22.07
CA MET A 3 -39.97 -2.13 21.10
C MET A 3 -38.59 -2.81 21.06
N ARG A 4 -38.40 -3.71 20.09
CA ARG A 4 -37.16 -4.48 19.92
C ARG A 4 -36.03 -3.57 19.47
N SER A 5 -35.04 -3.43 20.35
CA SER A 5 -33.72 -2.81 20.20
C SER A 5 -33.23 -2.63 18.76
N THR A 6 -33.35 -1.40 18.25
CA THR A 6 -32.66 -0.89 17.06
C THR A 6 -31.23 -0.40 17.40
N GLY A 7 -30.65 -0.83 18.52
CA GLY A 7 -29.35 -0.35 18.99
C GLY A 7 -28.14 -1.03 18.34
N ASN A 8 -28.32 -2.21 17.74
CA ASN A 8 -27.18 -3.04 17.31
C ASN A 8 -26.76 -2.82 15.84
N SER A 9 -27.68 -2.39 14.98
CA SER A 9 -27.40 -2.21 13.54
C SER A 9 -26.56 -0.96 13.28
N TRP A 10 -26.85 0.15 13.95
CA TRP A 10 -26.09 1.40 13.80
C TRP A 10 -24.64 1.24 14.25
N THR A 11 -24.42 0.60 15.40
CA THR A 11 -23.08 0.26 15.89
C THR A 11 -22.29 -0.55 14.86
N ARG A 12 -22.91 -1.52 14.19
CA ARG A 12 -22.27 -2.33 13.15
C ARG A 12 -21.86 -1.49 11.93
N TYR A 13 -22.70 -0.57 11.47
CA TYR A 13 -22.35 0.31 10.36
C TYR A 13 -21.24 1.29 10.72
N VAL A 14 -21.26 1.85 11.94
CA VAL A 14 -20.19 2.73 12.43
C VAL A 14 -18.88 1.96 12.51
N CYS A 15 -18.87 0.75 13.07
CA CYS A 15 -17.69 -0.11 13.08
C CYS A 15 -17.20 -0.41 11.67
N ALA A 16 -18.08 -0.80 10.75
CA ALA A 16 -17.69 -1.10 9.36
C ALA A 16 -17.08 0.13 8.67
N LEU A 17 -17.64 1.32 8.87
CA LEU A 17 -17.13 2.56 8.29
C LEU A 17 -15.75 2.92 8.87
N LEU A 18 -15.55 2.75 10.17
CA LEU A 18 -14.24 2.93 10.81
C LEU A 18 -13.20 1.93 10.26
N PHE A 19 -13.55 0.66 10.14
CA PHE A 19 -12.67 -0.36 9.56
C PHE A 19 -12.29 -0.03 8.12
N ILE A 20 -13.26 0.33 7.28
CA ILE A 20 -13.03 0.70 5.88
C ILE A 20 -12.14 1.95 5.80
N GLY A 21 -12.40 2.98 6.62
CA GLY A 21 -11.60 4.20 6.65
C GLY A 21 -10.12 3.93 6.96
N THR A 22 -9.83 3.10 7.97
CA THR A 22 -8.45 2.71 8.30
C THR A 22 -7.78 1.86 7.22
N PHE A 23 -8.57 1.09 6.47
CA PHE A 23 -8.03 0.26 5.40
C PHE A 23 -7.67 1.13 4.19
N VAL A 24 -8.54 2.07 3.80
CA VAL A 24 -8.31 2.99 2.66
C VAL A 24 -7.04 3.81 2.82
N THR A 25 -6.73 4.30 4.02
CA THR A 25 -5.48 5.05 4.26
C THR A 25 -4.22 4.20 4.11
N THR A 26 -4.34 2.88 4.19
CA THR A 26 -3.21 1.95 4.07
C THR A 26 -2.85 1.65 2.60
N VAL A 27 -3.77 1.85 1.65
CA VAL A 27 -3.64 1.31 0.28
C VAL A 27 -3.17 2.30 -0.79
N ILE A 28 -2.92 3.57 -0.45
CA ILE A 28 -2.60 4.59 -1.46
C ILE A 28 -1.18 5.12 -1.25
N ALA A 29 -0.20 4.44 -1.83
CA ALA A 29 1.14 4.98 -2.01
C ALA A 29 1.60 4.73 -3.45
N VAL A 30 1.36 5.71 -4.31
CA VAL A 30 1.95 5.76 -5.66
C VAL A 30 3.14 6.70 -5.58
N THR A 31 4.36 6.17 -5.70
CA THR A 31 5.58 6.96 -5.72
C THR A 31 6.10 7.12 -7.15
N HIS A 32 6.41 8.35 -7.54
CA HIS A 32 7.04 8.68 -8.81
C HIS A 32 8.49 9.10 -8.55
N TYR A 33 9.44 8.43 -9.20
CA TYR A 33 10.85 8.80 -9.17
C TYR A 33 11.29 9.32 -10.53
N SER A 34 12.04 10.40 -10.55
CA SER A 34 12.77 10.85 -11.75
C SER A 34 14.15 10.21 -11.75
N VAL A 35 14.49 9.52 -12.84
CA VAL A 35 15.79 8.87 -13.00
C VAL A 35 16.56 9.62 -14.09
N PRO A 36 17.82 10.02 -13.87
CA PRO A 36 18.64 10.56 -14.94
C PRO A 36 18.95 9.46 -15.96
N GLU A 37 19.00 9.83 -17.24
CA GLU A 37 19.26 8.89 -18.34
C GLU A 37 20.66 8.25 -18.26
N GLU A 38 21.64 9.00 -17.74
CA GLU A 38 23.06 8.62 -17.71
C GLU A 38 23.46 7.82 -16.45
N LEU A 39 22.53 7.09 -15.84
CA LEU A 39 22.81 6.32 -14.62
C LEU A 39 23.55 5.01 -14.97
N GLU A 40 24.66 4.73 -14.27
CA GLU A 40 25.40 3.47 -14.47
C GLU A 40 24.54 2.25 -14.14
N GLU A 41 24.74 1.15 -14.86
CA GLU A 41 24.04 -0.11 -14.60
C GLU A 41 24.28 -0.59 -13.16
N GLY A 42 23.19 -0.99 -12.48
CA GLY A 42 23.24 -1.42 -11.08
C GLY A 42 23.15 -0.27 -10.05
N SER A 43 23.03 0.97 -10.51
CA SER A 43 22.80 2.12 -9.62
C SER A 43 21.45 2.03 -8.88
N VAL A 44 21.43 2.51 -7.64
CA VAL A 44 20.21 2.52 -6.82
C VAL A 44 19.32 3.68 -7.25
N VAL A 45 18.10 3.36 -7.71
CA VAL A 45 17.13 4.34 -8.22
C VAL A 45 16.13 4.82 -7.16
N ALA A 46 15.80 3.96 -6.20
CA ALA A 46 14.79 4.26 -5.17
C ALA A 46 15.05 3.48 -3.87
N ASN A 47 14.67 4.07 -2.74
CA ASN A 47 14.65 3.42 -1.43
C ASN A 47 13.21 3.20 -0.96
N LEU A 48 12.46 2.41 -1.73
CA LEU A 48 11.02 2.23 -1.57
C LEU A 48 10.62 1.78 -0.15
N ALA A 49 11.43 0.92 0.49
CA ALA A 49 11.15 0.47 1.85
C ALA A 49 11.15 1.64 2.85
N SER A 50 12.16 2.53 2.77
CA SER A 50 12.25 3.68 3.68
C SER A 50 11.19 4.74 3.36
N ASP A 51 10.93 4.97 2.06
CA ASP A 51 9.97 5.99 1.61
C ASP A 51 8.53 5.62 2.00
N LEU A 52 8.21 4.33 2.07
CA LEU A 52 6.91 3.82 2.53
C LEU A 52 6.85 3.56 4.05
N GLY A 53 7.93 3.84 4.79
CA GLY A 53 8.01 3.56 6.24
C GLY A 53 7.97 2.07 6.58
N LEU A 54 8.39 1.21 5.66
CA LEU A 54 8.39 -0.25 5.81
C LEU A 54 9.71 -0.72 6.44
N ASP A 55 9.62 -1.58 7.46
CA ASP A 55 10.79 -2.24 8.05
C ASP A 55 11.20 -3.47 7.24
N VAL A 56 12.40 -3.43 6.65
CA VAL A 56 12.97 -4.51 5.81
C VAL A 56 13.01 -5.86 6.55
N ARG A 57 13.26 -5.87 7.87
CA ARG A 57 13.29 -7.12 8.66
C ARG A 57 11.91 -7.76 8.70
N THR A 58 10.88 -6.92 8.87
CA THR A 58 9.48 -7.35 8.85
C THR A 58 9.05 -7.80 7.46
N LEU A 59 9.49 -7.12 6.39
CA LEU A 59 9.23 -7.53 5.01
C LEU A 59 9.82 -8.91 4.70
N SER A 60 11.08 -9.13 5.08
CA SER A 60 11.76 -10.42 4.93
C SER A 60 11.08 -11.53 5.74
N ARG A 61 10.75 -11.27 7.01
CA ARG A 61 10.04 -12.24 7.87
C ARG A 61 8.65 -12.62 7.33
N ARG A 62 7.98 -11.71 6.62
CA ARG A 62 6.66 -11.94 6.01
C ARG A 62 6.74 -12.49 4.59
N GLU A 63 7.94 -12.80 4.10
CA GLU A 63 8.18 -13.30 2.74
C GLU A 63 7.54 -12.40 1.68
N MET A 64 7.67 -11.07 1.85
CA MET A 64 7.16 -10.11 0.87
C MET A 64 7.79 -10.38 -0.51
N ARG A 65 6.93 -10.45 -1.53
CA ARG A 65 7.34 -10.66 -2.93
C ARG A 65 7.23 -9.34 -3.69
N LEU A 66 8.23 -9.06 -4.51
CA LEU A 66 8.19 -8.00 -5.51
C LEU A 66 7.76 -8.60 -6.84
N ASP A 67 6.75 -8.00 -7.45
CA ASP A 67 6.33 -8.35 -8.81
C ASP A 67 6.81 -7.25 -9.76
N ILE A 68 7.56 -7.63 -10.78
CA ILE A 68 8.14 -6.69 -11.74
C ILE A 68 7.20 -6.66 -12.94
N ILE A 69 6.39 -5.61 -13.03
CA ILE A 69 5.55 -5.36 -14.21
C ILE A 69 6.45 -4.73 -15.27
N SER A 70 6.80 -5.48 -16.31
CA SER A 70 7.58 -4.93 -17.43
C SER A 70 6.74 -3.91 -18.19
N SER A 71 7.19 -2.66 -18.27
CA SER A 71 6.67 -1.69 -19.22
C SER A 71 7.14 -2.03 -20.64
N LYS A 72 6.36 -1.63 -21.66
CA LYS A 72 6.81 -1.73 -23.06
C LYS A 72 8.17 -1.05 -23.20
N ARG A 73 9.15 -1.75 -23.79
CA ARG A 73 10.38 -1.11 -24.29
C ARG A 73 9.99 -0.31 -25.53
N TYR A 74 10.28 0.99 -25.50
CA TYR A 74 9.95 1.91 -26.60
C TYR A 74 11.13 2.13 -27.56
N LEU A 75 12.33 1.68 -27.17
CA LEU A 75 13.53 1.72 -27.98
C LEU A 75 13.97 0.27 -28.21
N ASP A 76 13.84 -0.17 -29.46
CA ASP A 76 14.48 -1.38 -30.01
C ASP A 76 15.74 -0.96 -30.79
#